data_AF-A0A6B3I3Y8-F1
#
_entry.id   AF-A0A6B3I3Y8-F1
#
_cell.length_a   1.000
_cell.length_b   1.000
_cell.length_c   1.000
_cell.angle_alpha   90.00
_cell.angle_beta   90.00
_cell.angle_gamma   90.00
#
_symmetry.space_group_name_H-M   'P 1'
#
loop_
_entity.id
_entity.type
_entity.pdbx_description
1 polymer ?
#
loop_
_entity_poly.entity_id
_entity_poly.type
_entity_poly.pdbx_seq_one_letter_code
_entity_poly.pdbx_strand_id
1 'polypeptide(L)'
;ERLVPVAPLHNPANITGIRTAQALRPDLPQVAVFDTAFHTTMPESAARYAIDVETADAHRIRRYGFHGTSHAYVSRKTAELLGKAPEDVNVIVLHLGNGASASAVAGGRCVETSMGLTPLEGLVMGTRSGDIDPAVVFHLKRVAGMSTDEIDVLLNKRSGLVGLCGDNDMREIRRRIEEGDEQ
;
A
#
# COMPACT_ATOMS: atom_id res chain seq x y z
N GLU A 1 8.55 -6.77 -15.95
CA GLU A 1 8.01 -8.13 -16.19
C GLU A 1 8.33 -9.13 -15.06
N ARG A 2 9.60 -9.34 -14.69
CA ARG A 2 9.97 -10.25 -13.58
C ARG A 2 9.27 -9.99 -12.22
N LEU A 3 8.81 -8.76 -11.98
CA LEU A 3 8.09 -8.34 -10.77
C LEU A 3 6.56 -8.32 -10.95
N VAL A 4 6.02 -8.85 -12.04
CA VAL A 4 4.56 -8.99 -12.18
C VAL A 4 3.95 -9.82 -11.04
N PRO A 5 4.56 -10.94 -10.57
CA PRO A 5 3.97 -11.72 -9.48
C PRO A 5 3.79 -10.98 -8.14
N VAL A 6 4.59 -9.93 -7.87
CA VAL A 6 4.46 -9.12 -6.63
C VAL A 6 3.42 -7.99 -6.74
N ALA A 7 2.96 -7.66 -7.95
CA ALA A 7 1.87 -6.70 -8.16
C ALA A 7 1.08 -7.05 -9.43
N PRO A 8 0.38 -8.20 -9.47
CA PRO A 8 -0.16 -8.78 -10.70
C PRO A 8 -1.29 -7.95 -11.31
N LEU A 9 -2.01 -7.17 -10.51
CA LEU A 9 -3.09 -6.29 -10.99
C LEU A 9 -2.59 -4.93 -11.52
N HIS A 10 -1.36 -4.52 -11.21
CA HIS A 10 -0.84 -3.19 -11.54
C HIS A 10 0.27 -3.24 -12.58
N ASN A 11 1.27 -4.10 -12.38
CA ASN A 11 2.46 -4.13 -13.22
C ASN A 11 2.17 -4.45 -14.70
N PRO A 12 1.26 -5.39 -15.06
CA PRO A 12 0.91 -5.63 -16.45
C PRO A 12 0.34 -4.40 -17.16
N ALA A 13 -0.60 -3.69 -16.52
CA ALA A 13 -1.20 -2.48 -17.07
C ALA A 13 -0.16 -1.37 -17.25
N ASN A 14 0.73 -1.19 -16.27
CA ASN A 14 1.83 -0.23 -16.34
C ASN A 14 2.79 -0.54 -17.50
N ILE A 15 3.14 -1.82 -17.70
CA ILE A 15 4.01 -2.26 -18.81
C ILE A 15 3.35 -2.00 -20.16
N THR A 16 2.06 -2.26 -20.29
CA THR A 16 1.31 -1.92 -21.50
C THR A 16 1.40 -0.42 -21.80
N GLY A 17 1.18 0.43 -20.81
CA GLY A 17 1.33 1.88 -20.95
C GLY A 17 2.72 2.31 -21.42
N ILE A 18 3.78 1.73 -20.83
CA ILE A 18 5.18 1.99 -21.23
C ILE A 18 5.41 1.59 -22.69
N ARG A 19 5.01 0.38 -23.09
CA ARG A 19 5.19 -0.11 -24.47
C ARG A 19 4.44 0.77 -25.48
N THR A 20 3.22 1.19 -25.15
CA THR A 20 2.45 2.13 -25.98
C THR A 20 3.16 3.48 -26.10
N ALA A 21 3.66 4.04 -25.00
CA ALA A 21 4.40 5.30 -25.02
C ALA A 21 5.68 5.21 -25.86
N GLN A 22 6.43 4.11 -25.73
CA GLN A 22 7.63 3.83 -26.53
C GLN A 22 7.33 3.73 -28.03
N ALA A 23 6.22 3.10 -28.41
CA ALA A 23 5.81 3.01 -29.80
C ALA A 23 5.42 4.38 -30.39
N LEU A 24 4.76 5.23 -29.61
CA LEU A 24 4.32 6.56 -30.06
C LEU A 24 5.44 7.59 -30.14
N ARG A 25 6.41 7.54 -29.21
CA ARG A 25 7.52 8.51 -29.12
C ARG A 25 8.84 7.81 -28.77
N PRO A 26 9.46 7.11 -29.74
CA PRO A 26 10.72 6.40 -29.53
C PRO A 26 11.91 7.35 -29.32
N ASP A 27 11.76 8.63 -29.67
CA ASP A 27 12.78 9.67 -29.55
C ASP A 27 12.89 10.29 -28.15
N LEU A 28 11.88 10.08 -27.28
CA LEU A 28 11.84 10.69 -25.96
C LEU A 28 12.43 9.76 -24.88
N PRO A 29 13.25 10.31 -23.95
CA PRO A 29 13.64 9.56 -22.77
C PRO A 29 12.42 9.28 -21.89
N GLN A 30 12.29 8.04 -21.43
CA GLN A 30 11.22 7.61 -20.52
C GLN A 30 11.79 7.18 -19.18
N VAL A 31 11.10 7.54 -18.10
CA VAL A 31 11.52 7.25 -16.72
C VAL A 31 10.41 6.47 -16.03
N ALA A 32 10.79 5.39 -15.34
CA ALA A 32 9.89 4.67 -14.44
C ALA A 32 10.09 5.19 -13.01
N VAL A 33 9.01 5.65 -12.39
CA VAL A 33 8.99 6.06 -10.98
C VAL A 33 8.22 5.01 -10.21
N PHE A 34 8.86 4.41 -9.20
CA PHE A 34 8.29 3.29 -8.46
C PHE A 34 7.77 3.74 -7.09
N ASP A 35 6.55 3.35 -6.78
CA ASP A 35 5.92 3.58 -5.48
C ASP A 35 6.67 2.94 -4.30
N THR A 36 7.49 1.92 -4.56
CA THR A 36 8.28 1.20 -3.55
C THR A 36 9.64 1.86 -3.28
N ALA A 37 10.11 2.76 -4.17
CA ALA A 37 11.49 3.24 -4.15
C ALA A 37 11.87 3.96 -2.85
N PHE A 38 10.97 4.81 -2.33
CA PHE A 38 11.20 5.55 -1.09
C PHE A 38 11.37 4.65 0.15
N HIS A 39 10.72 3.49 0.13
CA HIS A 39 10.69 2.55 1.26
C HIS A 39 11.89 1.61 1.28
N THR A 40 12.73 1.62 0.24
CA THR A 40 13.93 0.76 0.15
C THR A 40 14.98 1.06 1.23
N THR A 41 14.84 2.18 1.95
CA THR A 41 15.72 2.53 3.08
C THR A 41 15.32 1.89 4.40
N MET A 42 14.18 1.19 4.48
CA MET A 42 13.74 0.52 5.70
C MET A 42 14.79 -0.47 6.19
N PRO A 43 15.09 -0.51 7.50
CA PRO A 43 15.98 -1.50 8.07
C PRO A 43 15.37 -2.90 7.95
N GLU A 44 16.21 -3.94 7.95
CA GLU A 44 15.75 -5.32 7.79
C GLU A 44 14.79 -5.74 8.91
N SER A 45 14.94 -5.19 10.12
CA SER A 45 14.03 -5.42 11.25
C SER A 45 12.61 -4.90 11.04
N ALA A 46 12.43 -3.88 10.20
CA ALA A 46 11.11 -3.36 9.80
C ALA A 46 10.58 -4.11 8.55
N ALA A 47 11.49 -4.50 7.65
CA ALA A 47 11.10 -5.07 6.37
C ALA A 47 10.83 -6.58 6.41
N ARG A 48 11.43 -7.32 7.34
CA ARG A 48 11.32 -8.79 7.41
C ARG A 48 10.11 -9.22 8.24
N TYR A 49 9.26 -10.05 7.64
CA TYR A 49 8.22 -10.75 8.39
C TYR A 49 8.82 -11.89 9.22
N ALA A 50 8.21 -12.16 10.38
CA ALA A 50 8.63 -13.24 11.28
C ALA A 50 8.14 -14.62 10.81
N ILE A 51 8.61 -15.06 9.65
CA ILE A 51 8.41 -16.41 9.09
C ILE A 51 9.77 -17.08 8.85
N ASP A 52 9.75 -18.34 8.41
CA ASP A 52 10.98 -19.05 8.02
C ASP A 52 11.82 -18.26 7.01
N VAL A 53 13.12 -18.11 7.30
CA VAL A 53 14.04 -17.24 6.56
C VAL A 53 14.27 -17.76 5.14
N GLU A 54 14.50 -19.06 4.99
CA GLU A 54 14.75 -19.67 3.67
C GLU A 54 13.53 -19.53 2.76
N THR A 55 12.35 -19.78 3.30
CA THR A 55 11.07 -19.58 2.61
C THR A 55 10.89 -18.12 2.20
N ALA A 56 11.12 -17.17 3.11
CA ALA A 56 10.98 -15.75 2.80
C ALA A 56 11.92 -15.32 1.68
N ASP A 57 13.19 -15.70 1.76
CA ASP A 57 14.22 -15.28 0.81
C ASP A 57 14.02 -15.92 -0.58
N ALA A 58 13.66 -17.20 -0.64
CA ALA A 58 13.38 -17.92 -1.90
C ALA A 58 12.23 -17.28 -2.69
N HIS A 59 11.24 -16.72 -1.98
CA HIS A 59 10.04 -16.12 -2.58
C HIS A 59 10.04 -14.58 -2.55
N ARG A 60 11.11 -13.94 -2.06
CA ARG A 60 11.22 -12.47 -1.89
C ARG A 60 10.10 -11.87 -1.04
N ILE A 61 9.70 -12.58 0.01
CA ILE A 61 8.65 -12.15 0.94
C ILE A 61 9.26 -11.16 1.92
N ARG A 62 8.87 -9.90 1.77
CA ARG A 62 9.22 -8.79 2.66
C ARG A 62 8.21 -7.66 2.52
N ARG A 63 8.24 -6.72 3.46
CA ARG A 63 7.57 -5.43 3.32
C ARG A 63 8.25 -4.62 2.22
N TYR A 64 7.47 -4.23 1.22
CA TYR A 64 7.91 -3.32 0.16
C TYR A 64 7.41 -1.89 0.40
N GLY A 65 6.16 -1.74 0.85
CA GLY A 65 5.51 -0.44 1.00
C GLY A 65 5.12 0.21 -0.33
N PHE A 66 4.07 1.04 -0.31
CA PHE A 66 3.57 1.76 -1.50
C PHE A 66 3.27 3.22 -1.14
N HIS A 67 2.78 4.01 -2.11
CA HIS A 67 2.65 5.46 -1.98
C HIS A 67 3.97 6.19 -1.68
N GLY A 68 5.12 5.59 -2.02
CA GLY A 68 6.44 6.14 -1.68
C GLY A 68 6.70 7.50 -2.29
N THR A 69 6.15 7.80 -3.47
CA THR A 69 6.22 9.12 -4.09
C THR A 69 5.53 10.19 -3.24
N SER A 70 4.34 9.89 -2.70
CA SER A 70 3.61 10.78 -1.81
C SER A 70 4.31 10.95 -0.47
N HIS A 71 4.76 9.85 0.16
CA HIS A 71 5.48 9.89 1.43
C HIS A 71 6.80 10.67 1.31
N ALA A 72 7.56 10.46 0.23
CA ALA A 72 8.79 11.20 -0.05
C ALA A 72 8.54 12.69 -0.24
N TYR A 73 7.50 13.05 -1.00
CA TYR A 73 7.15 14.44 -1.25
C TYR A 73 6.70 15.15 0.04
N VAL A 74 5.73 14.57 0.75
CA VAL A 74 5.14 15.19 1.95
C VAL A 74 6.16 15.33 3.06
N SER A 75 6.99 14.32 3.31
CA SER A 75 8.04 14.43 4.35
C SER A 75 9.03 15.57 4.07
N ARG A 76 9.45 15.75 2.80
CA ARG A 76 10.32 16.86 2.40
C ARG A 76 9.63 18.22 2.50
N LYS A 77 8.37 18.33 2.05
CA LYS A 77 7.59 19.58 2.20
C LYS A 77 7.37 19.94 3.66
N THR A 78 7.17 18.95 4.54
CA THR A 78 7.07 19.19 5.98
C THR A 78 8.38 19.74 6.56
N ALA A 79 9.54 19.21 6.16
CA ALA A 79 10.83 19.77 6.58
C ALA A 79 10.99 21.23 6.15
N GLU A 80 10.64 21.55 4.89
CA GLU A 80 10.64 22.91 4.35
C GLU A 80 9.71 23.85 5.14
N LEU A 81 8.49 23.41 5.45
CA LEU A 81 7.53 24.17 6.26
C LEU A 81 8.05 24.49 7.66
N LEU A 82 8.88 23.61 8.22
CA LEU A 82 9.51 23.79 9.53
C LEU A 82 10.81 24.61 9.45
N GLY A 83 11.24 25.03 8.25
CA GLY A 83 12.50 25.75 8.05
C GLY A 83 13.74 24.90 8.36
N LYS A 84 13.66 23.59 8.17
CA LYS A 84 14.73 22.62 8.50
C LYS A 84 15.13 21.78 7.28
N ALA A 85 16.33 21.21 7.31
CA ALA A 85 16.71 20.18 6.34
C ALA A 85 15.98 18.86 6.66
N PRO A 86 15.71 17.99 5.66
CA PRO A 86 15.06 16.70 5.88
C PRO A 86 15.75 15.81 6.92
N GLU A 87 17.07 15.83 6.94
CA GLU A 87 17.95 15.13 7.89
C GLU A 87 17.78 15.57 9.35
N ASP A 88 17.22 16.76 9.60
CA ASP A 88 17.03 17.34 10.93
C ASP A 88 15.62 17.10 11.51
N VAL A 89 14.76 16.35 10.81
CA VAL A 89 13.38 16.10 11.23
C VAL A 89 12.99 14.62 11.15
N ASN A 90 12.15 14.21 12.10
CA ASN A 90 11.43 12.95 12.05
C ASN A 90 9.95 13.26 11.81
N VAL A 91 9.35 12.58 10.83
CA VAL A 91 7.99 12.85 10.35
C VAL A 91 7.23 11.54 10.24
N ILE A 92 5.99 11.53 10.74
CA ILE A 92 5.00 10.50 10.38
C ILE A 92 4.14 11.08 9.27
N VAL A 93 4.02 10.37 8.15
CA VAL A 93 3.16 10.76 7.04
C VAL A 93 1.98 9.81 6.95
N LEU A 94 0.76 10.36 6.96
CA LEU A 94 -0.47 9.62 6.77
C LEU A 94 -1.05 9.96 5.39
N HIS A 95 -0.83 9.07 4.42
CA HIS A 95 -1.47 9.16 3.11
C HIS A 95 -2.86 8.53 3.20
N LEU A 96 -3.91 9.35 3.29
CA LEU A 96 -5.29 8.92 3.51
C LEU A 96 -6.15 9.21 2.27
N GLY A 97 -6.22 8.25 1.36
CA GLY A 97 -7.12 8.24 0.21
C GLY A 97 -7.93 6.95 0.14
N ASN A 98 -8.38 6.57 -1.06
CA ASN A 98 -9.06 5.28 -1.26
C ASN A 98 -8.11 4.10 -0.95
N GLY A 99 -6.82 4.25 -1.25
CA GLY A 99 -5.75 3.51 -0.56
C GLY A 99 -5.21 4.35 0.59
N ALA A 100 -4.98 3.72 1.74
CA ALA A 100 -4.47 4.41 2.92
C ALA A 100 -3.19 3.74 3.44
N SER A 101 -2.19 4.54 3.78
CA SER A 101 -0.93 4.05 4.36
C SER A 101 -0.27 5.08 5.26
N ALA A 102 0.42 4.61 6.29
CA ALA A 102 1.30 5.42 7.13
C ALA A 102 2.77 5.14 6.82
N SER A 103 3.65 6.12 6.97
CA SER A 103 5.11 5.89 7.02
C SER A 103 5.76 6.66 8.17
N ALA A 104 6.82 6.09 8.72
CA ALA A 104 7.74 6.78 9.61
C ALA A 104 9.00 7.15 8.84
N VAL A 105 9.34 8.43 8.85
CA VAL A 105 10.51 8.99 8.17
C VAL A 105 11.43 9.59 9.22
N ALA A 106 12.65 9.08 9.31
CA ALA A 106 13.67 9.59 10.23
C ALA A 106 14.82 10.19 9.42
N GLY A 107 15.11 11.47 9.63
CA GLY A 107 16.16 12.19 8.91
C GLY A 107 16.02 12.06 7.37
N GLY A 108 14.82 12.24 6.85
CA GLY A 108 14.53 12.15 5.41
C GLY A 108 14.52 10.73 4.82
N ARG A 109 14.74 9.68 5.62
CA ARG A 109 14.73 8.27 5.19
C ARG A 109 13.51 7.54 5.75
N CYS A 110 12.84 6.75 4.92
CA CYS A 110 11.79 5.86 5.41
C CYS A 110 12.38 4.77 6.29
N VAL A 111 11.85 4.61 7.49
CA VAL A 111 12.26 3.58 8.47
C VAL A 111 11.16 2.58 8.77
N GLU A 112 9.90 2.88 8.42
CA GLU A 112 8.76 1.97 8.54
C GLU A 112 7.60 2.42 7.63
N THR A 113 6.77 1.49 7.16
CA THR A 113 5.55 1.80 6.40
C THR A 113 4.46 0.75 6.61
N SER A 114 3.20 1.16 6.64
CA SER A 114 2.11 0.25 7.02
C SER A 114 1.81 -0.80 5.95
N MET A 115 1.96 -0.46 4.66
CA MET A 115 1.72 -1.44 3.59
C MET A 115 2.86 -2.43 3.46
N GLY A 116 2.49 -3.66 3.10
CA GLY A 116 3.33 -4.85 3.20
C GLY A 116 4.08 -5.26 1.95
N LEU A 117 4.11 -6.58 1.74
CA LEU A 117 4.38 -7.21 0.45
C LEU A 117 3.45 -6.67 -0.64
N THR A 118 2.20 -6.42 -0.27
CA THR A 118 1.15 -5.89 -1.16
C THR A 118 0.49 -4.65 -0.54
N PRO A 119 -0.30 -3.88 -1.31
CA PRO A 119 -1.06 -2.74 -0.79
C PRO A 119 -2.26 -3.11 0.10
N LEU A 120 -2.37 -4.36 0.57
CA LEU A 120 -3.49 -4.84 1.39
C LEU A 120 -3.27 -4.64 2.90
N GLU A 121 -2.03 -4.82 3.37
CA GLU A 121 -1.67 -4.67 4.80
C GLU A 121 -1.77 -3.20 5.27
N GLY A 122 -2.03 -3.04 6.55
CA GLY A 122 -1.97 -1.77 7.27
C GLY A 122 -3.36 -1.21 7.57
N LEU A 123 -3.57 0.05 7.18
CA LEU A 123 -4.77 0.81 7.54
C LEU A 123 -6.03 0.24 6.86
N VAL A 124 -7.19 0.45 7.50
CA VAL A 124 -8.49 0.37 6.83
C VAL A 124 -8.50 1.36 5.67
N MET A 125 -9.04 0.94 4.52
CA MET A 125 -9.08 1.75 3.30
C MET A 125 -10.49 1.76 2.70
N GLY A 126 -10.66 2.32 1.50
CA GLY A 126 -11.97 2.42 0.86
C GLY A 126 -12.63 1.05 0.66
N THR A 127 -11.95 0.13 -0.04
CA THR A 127 -12.46 -1.23 -0.33
C THR A 127 -11.59 -2.36 0.22
N ARG A 128 -10.43 -2.01 0.80
CA ARG A 128 -9.43 -2.96 1.30
C ARG A 128 -9.55 -3.11 2.80
N SER A 129 -9.38 -4.34 3.28
CA SER A 129 -9.50 -4.65 4.71
C SER A 129 -8.48 -3.91 5.56
N GLY A 130 -7.25 -3.76 5.08
CA GLY A 130 -6.13 -3.51 5.98
C GLY A 130 -5.76 -4.77 6.74
N ASP A 131 -5.21 -4.59 7.93
CA ASP A 131 -4.81 -5.67 8.82
C ASP A 131 -6.00 -6.55 9.24
N ILE A 132 -5.79 -7.86 9.12
CA ILE A 132 -6.69 -8.91 9.61
C ILE A 132 -5.85 -10.06 10.15
N ASP A 133 -6.43 -10.88 11.03
CA ASP A 133 -5.79 -12.14 11.45
C ASP A 133 -5.57 -13.05 10.23
N PRO A 134 -4.33 -13.51 9.95
CA PRO A 134 -4.05 -14.46 8.87
C PRO A 134 -4.90 -15.74 8.92
N ALA A 135 -5.35 -16.16 10.10
CA ALA A 135 -6.20 -17.33 10.27
C ALA A 135 -7.58 -17.17 9.62
N VAL A 136 -8.07 -15.95 9.42
CA VAL A 136 -9.35 -15.67 8.75
C VAL A 136 -9.34 -16.19 7.31
N VAL A 137 -8.22 -16.04 6.58
CA VAL A 137 -8.09 -16.55 5.21
C VAL A 137 -8.27 -18.06 5.18
N PHE A 138 -7.64 -18.78 6.11
CA PHE A 138 -7.79 -20.24 6.21
C PHE A 138 -9.17 -20.65 6.69
N HIS A 139 -9.78 -19.89 7.59
CA HIS A 139 -11.14 -20.12 8.06
C HIS A 139 -12.15 -20.01 6.92
N LEU A 140 -12.11 -18.93 6.14
CA LEU A 140 -12.98 -18.73 4.98
C LEU A 140 -12.81 -19.85 3.94
N LYS A 141 -11.56 -20.27 3.69
CA LYS A 141 -11.27 -21.36 2.78
C LYS A 141 -11.86 -22.70 3.26
N ARG A 142 -11.60 -23.06 4.52
CA ARG A 142 -11.92 -24.38 5.08
C ARG A 142 -13.39 -24.53 5.49
N VAL A 143 -13.99 -23.47 6.01
CA VAL A 143 -15.34 -23.49 6.60
C VAL A 143 -16.36 -22.93 5.62
N ALA A 144 -16.09 -21.76 5.02
CA ALA A 144 -17.01 -21.15 4.06
C ALA A 144 -16.83 -21.66 2.62
N GLY A 145 -15.83 -22.51 2.37
CA GLY A 145 -15.58 -23.12 1.07
C GLY A 145 -15.09 -22.14 -0.02
N MET A 146 -14.76 -20.89 0.35
CA MET A 146 -14.37 -19.87 -0.62
C MET A 146 -13.07 -20.25 -1.34
N SER A 147 -12.97 -19.97 -2.63
CA SER A 147 -11.72 -20.01 -3.38
C SER A 147 -10.75 -18.91 -2.92
N THR A 148 -9.47 -19.09 -3.23
CA THR A 148 -8.45 -18.04 -2.97
C THR A 148 -8.79 -16.74 -3.69
N ASP A 149 -9.36 -16.82 -4.89
CA ASP A 149 -9.74 -15.67 -5.69
C ASP A 149 -10.95 -14.95 -5.09
N GLU A 150 -11.94 -15.69 -4.57
CA GLU A 150 -13.07 -15.09 -3.86
C GLU A 150 -12.63 -14.39 -2.56
N ILE A 151 -11.63 -14.93 -1.87
CA ILE A 151 -11.05 -14.30 -0.68
C ILE A 151 -10.25 -13.05 -1.09
N ASP A 152 -9.47 -13.10 -2.16
CA ASP A 152 -8.75 -11.93 -2.68
C ASP A 152 -9.71 -10.79 -3.05
N VAL A 153 -10.82 -11.12 -3.74
CA VAL A 153 -11.89 -10.17 -4.07
C VAL A 153 -12.57 -9.64 -2.81
N LEU A 154 -12.85 -10.49 -1.83
CA LEU A 154 -13.42 -10.07 -0.54
C LEU A 154 -12.51 -9.00 0.10
N LEU A 155 -11.22 -9.33 0.28
CA LEU A 155 -10.29 -8.48 1.01
C LEU A 155 -9.89 -7.20 0.25
N ASN A 156 -9.87 -7.22 -1.09
CA ASN A 156 -9.48 -6.05 -1.88
C ASN A 156 -10.65 -5.17 -2.34
N LYS A 157 -11.86 -5.72 -2.51
CA LYS A 157 -12.98 -5.04 -3.19
C LYS A 157 -14.24 -4.91 -2.35
N ARG A 158 -14.46 -5.79 -1.37
CA ARG A 158 -15.70 -5.85 -0.57
C ARG A 158 -15.44 -5.69 0.94
N SER A 159 -14.29 -5.15 1.31
CA SER A 159 -13.89 -4.90 2.70
C SER A 159 -13.72 -3.40 2.92
N GLY A 160 -13.02 -3.02 4.00
CA GLY A 160 -12.75 -1.61 4.30
C GLY A 160 -14.03 -0.83 4.59
N LEU A 161 -14.03 0.46 4.25
CA LEU A 161 -15.19 1.32 4.43
C LEU A 161 -16.43 0.78 3.68
N VAL A 162 -16.29 0.28 2.45
CA VAL A 162 -17.42 -0.33 1.73
C VAL A 162 -18.00 -1.51 2.49
N GLY A 163 -17.13 -2.38 3.04
CA GLY A 163 -17.58 -3.56 3.76
C GLY A 163 -18.27 -3.25 5.09
N LEU A 164 -17.86 -2.16 5.76
CA LEU A 164 -18.39 -1.76 7.06
C LEU A 164 -19.61 -0.84 6.93
N CYS A 165 -19.45 0.23 6.17
CA CYS A 165 -20.41 1.33 6.07
C CYS A 165 -21.27 1.26 4.81
N GLY A 166 -21.01 0.35 3.87
CA GLY A 166 -21.72 0.27 2.58
C GLY A 166 -21.30 1.32 1.55
N ASP A 167 -20.36 2.21 1.89
CA ASP A 167 -19.82 3.26 1.02
C ASP A 167 -18.32 3.48 1.34
N ASN A 168 -17.53 4.07 0.44
CA ASN A 168 -16.14 4.48 0.70
C ASN A 168 -15.90 5.98 0.60
N ASP A 169 -16.91 6.77 0.27
CA ASP A 169 -16.83 8.21 0.33
C ASP A 169 -16.99 8.68 1.77
N MET A 170 -15.88 9.12 2.38
CA MET A 170 -15.87 9.66 3.74
C MET A 170 -16.82 10.85 3.94
N ARG A 171 -17.19 11.58 2.87
CA ARG A 171 -18.16 12.68 2.97
C ARG A 171 -19.56 12.12 3.25
N GLU A 172 -19.93 11.07 2.53
CA GLU A 172 -21.24 10.43 2.69
C GLU A 172 -21.33 9.66 4.00
N ILE A 173 -20.25 8.95 4.38
CA ILE A 173 -20.17 8.28 5.68
C ILE A 173 -20.34 9.29 6.83
N ARG A 174 -19.66 10.45 6.77
CA ARG A 174 -19.80 11.49 7.81
C ARG A 174 -21.21 12.07 7.87
N ARG A 175 -21.84 12.34 6.72
CA ARG A 175 -23.23 12.81 6.66
C ARG A 175 -24.17 11.84 7.36
N ARG A 176 -24.03 10.53 7.11
CA ARG A 176 -24.84 9.49 7.74
C ARG A 176 -24.58 9.37 9.24
N ILE A 177 -23.32 9.46 9.68
CA ILE A 177 -22.98 9.53 11.11
C ILE A 177 -23.67 10.72 11.78
N GLU A 178 -23.65 11.90 11.15
CA GLU A 178 -24.33 13.10 11.67
C GLU A 178 -25.86 12.96 11.73
N GLU A 179 -26.44 12.12 10.86
CA GLU A 179 -27.86 11.77 10.84
C GLU A 179 -28.23 10.62 11.80
N GLY A 180 -27.25 10.06 12.52
CA GLY A 180 -27.46 9.01 13.51
C GLY A 180 -27.40 7.58 12.95
N ASP A 181 -26.80 7.38 11.78
CA ASP A 181 -26.47 6.03 11.28
C ASP A 181 -25.42 5.37 12.20
N GLU A 182 -25.74 4.19 12.74
CA GLU A 182 -24.85 3.41 13.62
C GLU A 182 -23.91 2.48 12.84
N GLN A 183 -24.16 2.28 11.53
CA GLN A 183 -23.38 1.41 10.63
C GLN A 183 -22.21 2.16 9.97
#